data_AF-A0A1I4YKJ5-F1
#
_entry.id   AF-A0A1I4YKJ5-F1
#
_cell.length_a   1.000
_cell.length_b   1.000
_cell.length_c   1.000
_cell.angle_alpha   90.00
_cell.angle_beta   90.00
_cell.angle_gamma   90.00
#
_symmetry.space_group_name_H-M   'P 1'
#
loop_
_entity.id
_entity.type
_entity.pdbx_description
1 polymer ?
#
loop_
_entity_poly.entity_id
_entity_poly.type
_entity_poly.pdbx_seq_one_letter_code
_entity_poly.pdbx_strand_id
1 'polypeptide(L)'
;MANEKNFIFADKPELTEQEKLFEDTHKRAMELVRRTEQMMLSVVKTQVIVEGFMIELLEAYGKDPSHFFYTGKKIEELRDRIDPPEVGRPIWELLSLCSHVRNELVHSLQVDKIKEKSQKVRDAYLAMTPEGARKEGIKSMNDTDLVTDAIRHCGSYIVIATDAKGAADKKAKTTPG
;
A
#
# COMPACT_ATOMS: atom_id res chain seq x y z
N MET A 1 -12.84 -23.08 60.67
CA MET A 1 -12.90 -21.61 60.51
C MET A 1 -11.52 -21.12 60.12
N ALA A 2 -11.50 -20.10 59.28
CA ALA A 2 -10.42 -19.64 58.41
C ALA A 2 -9.06 -19.38 59.08
N ASN A 3 -7.99 -19.55 58.29
CA ASN A 3 -6.94 -18.53 58.26
C ASN A 3 -6.37 -18.41 56.84
N GLU A 4 -7.23 -17.94 55.94
CA GLU A 4 -6.78 -17.24 54.74
C GLU A 4 -6.24 -15.87 55.15
N LYS A 5 -5.28 -15.36 54.36
CA LYS A 5 -4.74 -13.99 54.31
C LYS A 5 -3.48 -13.75 55.14
N ASN A 6 -2.35 -13.92 54.47
CA ASN A 6 -1.30 -12.89 54.43
C ASN A 6 -0.39 -13.16 53.22
N PHE A 7 -0.96 -13.06 52.01
CA PHE A 7 -0.15 -12.76 50.83
C PHE A 7 0.07 -11.25 50.86
N ILE A 8 1.24 -10.85 51.36
CA ILE A 8 1.73 -9.48 51.29
C ILE A 8 1.82 -9.15 49.80
N PHE A 9 0.95 -8.27 49.32
CA PHE A 9 1.17 -7.58 48.07
C PHE A 9 2.44 -6.76 48.27
N ALA A 10 3.59 -7.31 47.88
CA ALA A 10 4.81 -6.54 47.78
C ALA A 10 4.52 -5.42 46.77
N ASP A 11 4.39 -4.19 47.28
CA ASP A 11 4.39 -3.00 46.44
C ASP A 11 5.57 -3.11 45.49
N LYS A 12 5.28 -3.02 44.19
CA LYS A 12 6.34 -3.03 43.18
C LYS A 12 7.32 -1.91 43.55
N PRO A 13 8.63 -2.19 43.68
CA PRO A 13 9.59 -1.15 44.01
C PRO A 13 9.47 -0.01 42.98
N GLU A 14 9.47 1.23 43.46
CA GLU A 14 9.47 2.39 42.57
C GLU A 14 10.69 2.29 41.64
N LEU A 15 10.43 2.37 40.33
CA LEU A 15 11.48 2.33 39.31
C LEU A 15 12.43 3.50 39.54
N THR A 16 13.73 3.22 39.46
CA THR A 16 14.75 4.26 39.36
C THR A 16 14.55 5.10 38.10
N GLU A 17 15.07 6.33 38.06
CA GLU A 17 15.01 7.19 36.87
C GLU A 17 15.61 6.51 35.63
N GLN A 18 16.65 5.69 35.81
CA GLN A 18 17.26 4.91 34.74
C GLN A 18 16.33 3.80 34.22
N GLU A 19 15.62 3.11 35.11
CA GLU A 19 14.64 2.09 34.72
C GLU A 19 13.41 2.71 34.02
N LYS A 20 12.94 3.87 34.49
CA LYS A 20 11.89 4.64 33.79
C LYS A 20 12.31 5.03 32.37
N LEU A 21 13.54 5.54 32.22
CA LEU A 21 14.09 5.91 30.91
C LEU A 21 14.21 4.68 29.98
N PHE A 22 14.66 3.55 30.51
CA PHE A 22 14.75 2.30 29.76
C PHE A 22 13.36 1.81 29.33
N GLU A 23 12.38 1.78 30.23
CA GLU A 23 11.01 1.40 29.91
C GLU A 23 10.41 2.30 28.82
N ASP A 24 10.58 3.62 28.92
CA ASP A 24 10.04 4.56 27.93
C ASP A 24 10.71 4.39 26.57
N THR A 25 12.02 4.15 26.54
CA THR A 25 12.75 3.87 25.30
C THR A 25 12.29 2.56 24.69
N HIS A 26 12.12 1.51 25.51
CA HIS A 26 11.62 0.21 25.07
C HIS A 26 10.20 0.31 24.50
N LYS A 27 9.28 1.00 25.19
CA LYS A 27 7.91 1.25 24.72
C LYS A 27 7.90 1.95 23.36
N ARG A 28 8.73 2.98 23.17
CA ARG A 28 8.85 3.70 21.88
C ARG A 28 9.41 2.80 20.78
N ALA A 29 10.42 1.98 21.07
CA ALA A 29 10.99 1.05 20.11
C ALA A 29 9.98 -0.02 19.68
N MET A 30 9.25 -0.61 20.63
CA MET A 30 8.23 -1.62 20.33
C MET A 30 7.06 -1.04 19.52
N GLU A 31 6.65 0.20 19.82
CA GLU A 31 5.61 0.86 19.03
C GLU A 31 6.09 1.17 17.59
N LEU A 32 7.38 1.52 17.41
CA LEU A 32 7.96 1.69 16.08
C LEU A 32 7.97 0.38 15.29
N VAL A 33 8.36 -0.73 15.92
CA VAL A 33 8.30 -2.07 15.31
C VAL A 33 6.88 -2.39 14.89
N ARG A 34 5.91 -2.26 15.81
CA ARG A 34 4.49 -2.57 15.54
C ARG A 34 3.93 -1.74 14.38
N ARG A 35 4.23 -0.45 14.31
CA ARG A 35 3.80 0.43 13.21
C ARG A 35 4.43 0.01 11.89
N THR A 36 5.71 -0.33 11.90
CA THR A 36 6.45 -0.74 10.70
C THR A 36 5.92 -2.07 10.16
N GLU A 37 5.69 -3.04 11.04
CA GLU A 37 5.06 -4.33 10.68
C GLU A 37 3.67 -4.14 10.08
N GLN A 38 2.84 -3.29 10.71
CA GLN A 38 1.50 -2.97 10.23
C GLN A 38 1.55 -2.33 8.83
N MET A 39 2.46 -1.38 8.61
CA MET A 39 2.62 -0.71 7.32
C MET A 39 3.13 -1.67 6.25
N MET A 40 4.14 -2.48 6.58
CA MET A 40 4.68 -3.49 5.67
C MET A 40 3.59 -4.48 5.27
N LEU A 41 2.86 -5.04 6.23
CA LEU A 41 1.79 -5.99 5.96
C LEU A 41 0.71 -5.36 5.06
N SER A 42 0.28 -4.13 5.37
CA SER A 42 -0.83 -3.49 4.64
C SER A 42 -0.42 -3.10 3.22
N VAL A 43 0.73 -2.44 3.07
CA VAL A 43 1.21 -1.92 1.78
C VAL A 43 1.68 -3.06 0.88
N VAL A 44 2.54 -3.97 1.39
CA VAL A 44 3.10 -5.06 0.58
C VAL A 44 2.00 -6.02 0.14
N LYS A 45 1.11 -6.44 1.04
CA LYS A 45 -0.02 -7.32 0.68
C LYS A 45 -0.89 -6.70 -0.41
N THR A 46 -1.23 -5.42 -0.25
CA THR A 46 -2.10 -4.74 -1.22
C THR A 46 -1.40 -4.59 -2.58
N GLN A 47 -0.09 -4.30 -2.58
CA GLN A 47 0.69 -4.25 -3.81
C GLN A 47 0.72 -5.60 -4.53
N VAL A 48 0.90 -6.71 -3.81
CA VAL A 48 0.89 -8.07 -4.39
C VAL A 48 -0.47 -8.39 -5.03
N ILE A 49 -1.58 -7.99 -4.40
CA ILE A 49 -2.93 -8.17 -4.98
C ILE A 49 -3.06 -7.38 -6.29
N VAL A 50 -2.65 -6.10 -6.30
CA VAL A 50 -2.70 -5.27 -7.51
C VAL A 50 -1.75 -5.76 -8.60
N GLU A 51 -0.61 -6.35 -8.23
CA GLU A 51 0.26 -7.06 -9.16
C GLU A 51 -0.45 -8.24 -9.83
N GLY A 52 -1.32 -8.95 -9.11
CA GLY A 52 -2.21 -9.97 -9.68
C GLY A 52 -3.14 -9.37 -10.76
N PHE A 53 -3.78 -8.24 -10.49
CA PHE A 53 -4.62 -7.56 -11.49
C PHE A 53 -3.83 -7.10 -12.71
N MET A 54 -2.59 -6.61 -12.53
CA MET A 54 -1.71 -6.26 -13.65
C MET A 54 -1.32 -7.47 -14.49
N ILE A 55 -1.15 -8.64 -13.87
CA ILE A 55 -0.89 -9.90 -14.57
C ILE A 55 -2.08 -10.27 -15.45
N GLU A 56 -3.29 -10.26 -14.89
CA GLU A 56 -4.51 -10.56 -15.64
C GLU A 56 -4.70 -9.58 -16.82
N LEU A 57 -4.40 -8.30 -16.62
CA LEU A 57 -4.47 -7.30 -17.68
C LEU A 57 -3.44 -7.58 -18.79
N LEU A 58 -2.19 -7.90 -18.43
CA LEU A 58 -1.16 -8.29 -19.41
C LEU A 58 -1.60 -9.50 -20.25
N GLU A 59 -2.15 -10.52 -19.60
CA GLU A 59 -2.68 -11.72 -20.26
C GLU A 59 -3.85 -11.39 -21.20
N ALA A 60 -4.75 -10.49 -20.80
CA ALA A 60 -5.86 -10.02 -21.63
C ALA A 60 -5.38 -9.29 -22.91
N TYR A 61 -4.18 -8.73 -22.90
CA TYR A 61 -3.50 -8.16 -24.07
C TYR A 61 -2.55 -9.15 -24.77
N GLY A 62 -2.59 -10.44 -24.40
CA GLY A 62 -1.80 -11.50 -25.03
C GLY A 62 -0.30 -11.43 -24.69
N LYS A 63 0.06 -10.73 -23.61
CA LYS A 63 1.44 -10.67 -23.12
C LYS A 63 1.67 -11.82 -22.14
N ASP A 64 2.88 -12.37 -22.15
CA ASP A 64 3.33 -13.29 -21.11
C ASP A 64 3.85 -12.50 -19.89
N PRO A 65 3.18 -12.59 -18.72
CA PRO A 65 3.57 -11.87 -17.51
C PRO A 65 4.96 -12.26 -16.98
N SER A 66 5.46 -13.45 -17.31
CA SER A 66 6.76 -13.96 -16.85
C SER A 66 7.94 -13.10 -17.32
N HIS A 67 7.78 -12.39 -18.44
CA HIS A 67 8.76 -11.43 -18.96
C HIS A 67 8.89 -10.15 -18.11
N PHE A 68 7.93 -9.89 -17.22
CA PHE A 68 7.85 -8.65 -16.43
C PHE A 68 8.02 -8.95 -14.93
N PHE A 69 9.22 -9.41 -14.54
CA PHE A 69 9.48 -9.96 -13.20
C PHE A 69 9.13 -9.01 -12.04
N TYR A 70 9.47 -7.72 -12.13
CA TYR A 70 9.22 -6.74 -11.06
C TYR A 70 8.05 -5.81 -11.39
N THR A 71 7.38 -5.31 -10.35
CA THR A 71 6.25 -4.37 -10.40
C THR A 71 6.49 -3.20 -11.35
N GLY A 72 7.68 -2.57 -11.28
CA GLY A 72 8.04 -1.42 -12.12
C GLY A 72 7.98 -1.74 -13.61
N LYS A 73 8.47 -2.90 -14.04
CA LYS A 73 8.41 -3.33 -15.44
C LYS A 73 6.99 -3.61 -15.92
N LYS A 74 6.13 -4.13 -15.04
CA LYS A 74 4.70 -4.30 -15.36
C LYS A 74 4.03 -2.95 -15.58
N ILE A 75 4.29 -1.98 -14.70
CA ILE A 75 3.79 -0.61 -14.83
C ILE A 75 4.29 0.04 -16.12
N GLU A 76 5.59 -0.08 -16.45
CA GLU A 76 6.16 0.47 -17.69
C GLU A 76 5.51 -0.12 -18.95
N GLU A 77 5.37 -1.45 -19.04
CA GLU A 77 4.73 -2.07 -20.21
C GLU A 77 3.25 -1.64 -20.33
N LEU A 78 2.51 -1.65 -19.21
CA LEU A 78 1.09 -1.30 -19.20
C LEU A 78 0.87 0.19 -19.49
N ARG A 79 1.70 1.08 -18.94
CA ARG A 79 1.58 2.54 -19.12
C ARG A 79 2.07 2.99 -20.49
N ASP A 80 3.23 2.51 -20.94
CA ASP A 80 3.95 3.12 -22.06
C ASP A 80 3.72 2.40 -23.40
N ARG A 81 3.28 1.13 -23.37
CA ARG A 81 3.07 0.34 -24.60
C ARG A 81 1.64 -0.08 -24.83
N ILE A 82 0.95 -0.53 -23.79
CA ILE A 82 -0.45 -0.94 -23.90
C ILE A 82 -1.37 0.28 -23.77
N ASP A 83 -1.09 1.14 -22.79
CA ASP A 83 -1.84 2.35 -22.45
C ASP A 83 -3.37 2.17 -22.44
N PRO A 84 -3.91 1.34 -21.53
CA PRO A 84 -5.36 1.16 -21.43
C PRO A 84 -6.05 2.50 -21.07
N PRO A 85 -7.01 2.97 -21.87
CA PRO A 85 -7.61 4.29 -21.70
C PRO A 85 -8.39 4.42 -20.38
N GLU A 86 -8.88 3.31 -19.81
CA GLU A 86 -9.61 3.29 -18.56
C GLU A 86 -8.73 3.65 -17.35
N VAL A 87 -7.42 3.39 -17.44
CA VAL A 87 -6.49 3.65 -16.32
C VAL A 87 -5.94 5.06 -16.37
N GLY A 88 -5.43 5.47 -17.53
CA GLY A 88 -4.83 6.78 -17.73
C GLY A 88 -3.49 6.98 -17.00
N ARG A 89 -2.69 7.93 -17.50
CA ARG A 89 -1.33 8.21 -16.99
C ARG A 89 -1.27 8.57 -15.50
N PRO A 90 -2.16 9.41 -14.93
CA PRO A 90 -2.06 9.77 -13.51
C PRO A 90 -2.17 8.58 -12.56
N ILE A 91 -2.99 7.57 -12.88
CA ILE A 91 -3.15 6.37 -12.06
C ILE A 91 -1.88 5.51 -12.07
N TRP A 92 -1.24 5.37 -13.24
CA TRP A 92 0.05 4.68 -13.34
C TRP A 92 1.17 5.40 -12.59
N GLU A 93 1.20 6.73 -12.63
CA GLU A 93 2.15 7.55 -11.88
C GLU A 93 1.94 7.39 -10.37
N LEU A 94 0.69 7.41 -9.90
CA LEU A 94 0.36 7.16 -8.50
C LEU A 94 0.79 5.76 -8.05
N LEU A 95 0.54 4.73 -8.86
CA LEU A 95 0.94 3.35 -8.56
C LEU A 95 2.47 3.19 -8.52
N SER A 96 3.20 3.91 -9.38
CA SER A 96 4.66 3.96 -9.37
C SER A 96 5.20 4.58 -8.07
N LEU A 97 4.61 5.70 -7.62
CA LEU A 97 4.96 6.32 -6.33
C LEU A 97 4.68 5.38 -5.15
N CYS A 98 3.55 4.67 -5.15
CA CYS A 98 3.25 3.66 -4.14
C CYS A 98 4.28 2.52 -4.13
N SER A 99 4.72 2.09 -5.32
CA SER A 99 5.77 1.06 -5.46
C SER A 99 7.10 1.52 -4.86
N HIS A 100 7.43 2.82 -4.91
CA HIS A 100 8.60 3.36 -4.24
C HIS A 100 8.51 3.27 -2.71
N VAL A 101 7.32 3.48 -2.12
CA VAL A 101 7.10 3.28 -0.68
C VAL A 101 7.30 1.82 -0.31
N ARG A 102 6.70 0.90 -1.08
CA ARG A 102 6.87 -0.55 -0.91
C ARG A 102 8.34 -0.96 -0.97
N ASN A 103 9.12 -0.39 -1.89
CA ASN A 103 10.54 -0.70 -2.01
C ASN A 103 11.34 -0.27 -0.77
N GLU A 104 11.09 0.91 -0.21
CA GLU A 104 11.75 1.28 1.05
C GLU A 104 11.33 0.37 2.20
N LEU A 105 10.04 0.01 2.28
CA LEU A 105 9.54 -0.91 3.31
C LEU A 105 10.24 -2.28 3.24
N VAL A 106 10.47 -2.81 2.04
CA VAL A 106 11.03 -4.17 1.87
C VAL A 106 12.56 -4.19 1.88
N HIS A 107 13.23 -3.09 1.49
CA HIS A 107 14.68 -3.09 1.29
C HIS A 107 15.49 -2.28 2.32
N SER A 108 14.94 -1.21 2.90
CA SER A 108 15.73 -0.29 3.73
C SER A 108 15.15 -0.03 5.12
N LEU A 109 13.82 -0.05 5.26
CA LEU A 109 13.08 0.35 6.45
C LEU A 109 13.46 1.75 6.98
N GLN A 110 13.97 2.63 6.12
CA GLN A 110 14.34 4.00 6.51
C GLN A 110 13.09 4.86 6.70
N VAL A 111 12.73 5.09 7.96
CA VAL A 111 11.49 5.80 8.36
C VAL A 111 11.34 7.16 7.68
N ASP A 112 12.42 7.96 7.60
CA ASP A 112 12.35 9.29 7.00
C ASP A 112 12.08 9.22 5.48
N LYS A 113 12.67 8.24 4.79
CA LYS A 113 12.38 8.01 3.36
C LYS A 113 10.98 7.48 3.13
N ILE A 114 10.48 6.62 4.01
CA ILE A 114 9.10 6.12 3.94
C ILE A 114 8.13 7.29 4.06
N LYS A 115 8.35 8.21 5.01
CA LYS A 115 7.55 9.42 5.17
C LYS A 115 7.63 10.33 3.94
N GLU A 116 8.85 10.63 3.46
CA GLU A 116 9.05 11.46 2.27
C GLU A 116 8.30 10.91 1.05
N LYS A 117 8.42 9.59 0.81
CA LYS A 117 7.74 8.96 -0.33
C LYS A 117 6.23 8.86 -0.13
N SER A 118 5.75 8.63 1.10
CA SER A 118 4.32 8.63 1.42
C SER A 118 3.72 10.02 1.20
N GLN A 119 4.46 11.10 1.47
CA GLN A 119 4.03 12.46 1.16
C GLN A 119 3.88 12.66 -0.36
N LYS A 120 4.81 12.15 -1.18
CA LYS A 120 4.68 12.21 -2.65
C LYS A 120 3.44 11.46 -3.15
N VAL A 121 3.12 10.32 -2.54
CA VAL A 121 1.85 9.61 -2.80
C VAL A 121 0.66 10.49 -2.43
N ARG A 122 0.68 11.15 -1.27
CA ARG A 122 -0.39 12.05 -0.83
C ARG A 122 -0.63 13.17 -1.83
N ASP A 123 0.44 13.84 -2.23
CA ASP A 123 0.36 15.01 -3.12
C ASP A 123 -0.21 14.61 -4.48
N ALA A 124 0.28 13.51 -5.07
CA ALA A 124 -0.23 12.99 -6.33
C ALA A 124 -1.70 12.55 -6.22
N TYR A 125 -2.07 11.90 -5.13
CA TYR A 125 -3.43 11.41 -4.93
C TYR A 125 -4.42 12.56 -4.72
N LEU A 126 -4.03 13.59 -3.97
CA LEU A 126 -4.82 14.81 -3.80
C LEU A 126 -4.96 15.60 -5.11
N ALA A 127 -3.92 15.65 -5.94
CA ALA A 127 -3.95 16.36 -7.21
C ALA A 127 -5.01 15.80 -8.18
N MET A 128 -5.21 14.48 -8.19
CA MET A 128 -6.23 13.84 -9.03
C MET A 128 -7.61 13.72 -8.36
N THR A 129 -7.71 13.97 -7.05
CA THR A 129 -8.98 13.86 -6.33
C THR A 129 -9.75 15.19 -6.41
N PRO A 130 -11.00 15.20 -6.90
CA PRO A 130 -11.86 16.38 -6.89
C PRO A 130 -12.11 16.90 -5.47
N GLU A 131 -12.37 18.19 -5.32
CA GLU A 131 -12.74 18.78 -4.03
C GLU A 131 -13.98 18.11 -3.42
N GLY A 132 -13.98 17.99 -2.09
CA GLY A 132 -15.08 17.39 -1.33
C GLY A 132 -14.62 16.40 -0.27
N ALA A 133 -15.58 15.63 0.27
CA ALA A 133 -15.36 14.75 1.42
C ALA A 133 -14.24 13.71 1.21
N ARG A 134 -14.09 13.20 -0.01
CA ARG A 134 -13.01 12.24 -0.32
C ARG A 134 -11.62 12.88 -0.18
N LYS A 135 -11.45 14.09 -0.71
CA LYS A 135 -10.17 14.81 -0.65
C LYS A 135 -9.80 15.17 0.78
N GLU A 136 -10.76 15.63 1.58
CA GLU A 136 -10.55 15.86 3.02
C GLU A 136 -10.21 14.57 3.77
N GLY A 137 -10.87 13.46 3.42
CA GLY A 137 -10.53 12.13 3.93
C GLY A 137 -9.06 11.79 3.67
N ILE A 138 -8.58 11.94 2.43
CA ILE A 138 -7.18 11.69 2.05
C ILE A 138 -6.21 12.56 2.84
N LYS A 139 -6.51 13.85 3.08
CA LYS A 139 -5.66 14.74 3.88
C LYS A 139 -5.45 14.23 5.32
N SER A 140 -6.47 13.62 5.90
CA SER A 140 -6.46 13.13 7.29
C SER A 140 -5.86 11.74 7.50
N MET A 141 -5.67 10.96 6.44
CA MET A 141 -5.15 9.58 6.54
C MET A 141 -3.72 9.56 7.06
N ASN A 142 -3.38 8.59 7.92
CA ASN A 142 -1.98 8.27 8.19
C ASN A 142 -1.32 7.65 6.95
N ASP A 143 0.01 7.56 6.94
CA ASP A 143 0.76 7.10 5.76
C ASP A 143 0.44 5.66 5.36
N THR A 144 0.15 4.78 6.32
CA THR A 144 -0.21 3.38 6.04
C THR A 144 -1.55 3.30 5.31
N ASP A 145 -2.58 3.95 5.85
CA ASP A 145 -3.92 3.96 5.25
C ASP A 145 -3.92 4.68 3.91
N LEU A 146 -3.20 5.81 3.80
CA LEU A 146 -3.05 6.57 2.56
C LEU A 146 -2.47 5.70 1.43
N VAL A 147 -1.30 5.10 1.65
CA VAL A 147 -0.60 4.34 0.60
C VAL A 147 -1.41 3.09 0.24
N THR A 148 -2.00 2.42 1.24
CA THR A 148 -2.83 1.24 1.01
C THR A 148 -4.09 1.59 0.20
N ASP A 149 -4.76 2.69 0.53
CA ASP A 149 -5.94 3.17 -0.18
C ASP A 149 -5.60 3.63 -1.61
N ALA A 150 -4.48 4.32 -1.81
CA ALA A 150 -3.99 4.71 -3.13
C ALA A 150 -3.71 3.50 -4.04
N ILE A 151 -3.06 2.45 -3.51
CA ILE A 151 -2.82 1.21 -4.28
C ILE A 151 -4.15 0.57 -4.68
N ARG A 152 -5.13 0.48 -3.76
CA ARG A 152 -6.46 -0.09 -4.07
C ARG A 152 -7.20 0.74 -5.12
N HIS A 153 -7.09 2.06 -5.04
CA HIS A 153 -7.66 2.96 -6.02
C HIS A 153 -7.10 2.67 -7.41
N CYS A 154 -5.77 2.59 -7.56
CA CYS A 154 -5.15 2.20 -8.82
C CYS A 154 -5.59 0.80 -9.29
N GLY A 155 -5.65 -0.17 -8.37
CA GLY A 155 -6.11 -1.52 -8.65
C GLY A 155 -7.52 -1.58 -9.24
N SER A 156 -8.44 -0.74 -8.76
CA SER A 156 -9.82 -0.71 -9.26
C SER A 156 -9.90 -0.33 -10.75
N TYR A 157 -9.09 0.62 -11.19
CA TYR A 157 -9.02 0.99 -12.62
C TYR A 157 -8.40 -0.10 -13.47
N ILE A 158 -7.42 -0.83 -12.94
CA ILE A 158 -6.80 -1.97 -13.64
C ILE A 158 -7.84 -3.08 -13.87
N VAL A 159 -8.66 -3.40 -12.87
CA VAL A 159 -9.76 -4.37 -13.02
C VAL A 159 -10.76 -3.92 -14.08
N ILE A 160 -11.18 -2.65 -14.06
CA ILE A 160 -12.07 -2.07 -15.07
C ILE A 160 -11.48 -2.21 -16.48
N ALA A 161 -10.18 -1.90 -16.64
CA ALA A 161 -9.49 -2.04 -17.91
C ALA A 161 -9.44 -3.49 -18.41
N THR A 162 -9.22 -4.46 -17.51
CA THR A 162 -9.24 -5.89 -17.83
C THR A 162 -10.60 -6.32 -18.34
N ASP A 163 -11.68 -5.94 -17.65
CA ASP A 163 -13.05 -6.25 -18.05
C ASP A 163 -13.40 -5.60 -19.41
N ALA A 164 -13.01 -4.35 -19.61
CA ALA A 164 -13.23 -3.62 -20.87
C ALA A 164 -12.54 -4.33 -22.04
N LYS A 165 -11.28 -4.75 -21.86
CA LYS A 165 -10.54 -5.52 -22.87
C LYS A 165 -11.21 -6.85 -23.18
N GLY A 166 -11.61 -7.60 -22.14
CA GLY A 166 -12.31 -8.88 -22.31
C GLY A 166 -13.65 -8.73 -23.05
N ALA A 167 -14.39 -7.63 -22.80
CA ALA A 167 -15.62 -7.33 -23.52
C ALA A 167 -15.38 -6.95 -24.99
N ALA A 168 -14.34 -6.17 -25.28
CA ALA A 168 -13.96 -5.81 -26.64
C ALA A 168 -13.60 -7.03 -27.49
N ASP A 169 -12.81 -7.97 -26.95
CA ASP A 169 -12.41 -9.19 -27.65
C ASP A 169 -13.59 -10.10 -27.97
N LYS A 170 -14.58 -10.20 -27.06
CA LYS A 170 -15.81 -10.96 -27.30
C LYS A 170 -16.61 -10.35 -28.45
N LYS A 171 -16.77 -9.02 -28.49
CA LYS A 171 -17.47 -8.32 -29.59
C LYS A 171 -16.78 -8.51 -30.95
N ALA A 172 -15.44 -8.48 -30.96
CA ALA A 172 -14.66 -8.69 -32.18
C ALA A 172 -14.86 -10.10 -32.77
N LYS A 173 -15.01 -11.13 -31.91
CA LYS A 173 -15.26 -12.52 -32.35
C LYS A 173 -16.67 -12.76 -32.91
N THR A 174 -17.65 -11.95 -32.52
CA THR A 174 -19.07 -12.15 -32.89
C THR A 174 -19.53 -11.30 -34.07
N THR A 175 -18.69 -10.42 -34.60
CA THR A 175 -19.03 -9.57 -35.75
C THR A 175 -18.49 -10.22 -37.03
N PRO A 176 -19.34 -10.73 -37.94
CA PRO A 176 -18.88 -11.27 -39.23
C PRO A 176 -18.29 -10.13 -40.07
N GLY A 177 -17.09 -10.34 -40.60
CA GLY A 177 -16.47 -9.46 -41.60
C GLY A 177 -17.10 -9.64 -42.98
#